data_AF-A0A6L2Q8I3-F1
#
_entry.id   AF-A0A6L2Q8I3-F1
#
_cell.length_a   1.000
_cell.length_b   1.000
_cell.length_c   1.000
_cell.angle_alpha   90.00
_cell.angle_beta   90.00
_cell.angle_gamma   90.00
#
_symmetry.space_group_name_H-M   'P 1'
#
loop_
_entity.id
_entity.type
_entity.pdbx_description
1 polymer ?
#
loop_
_entity_poly.entity_id
_entity_poly.type
_entity_poly.pdbx_seq_one_letter_code
_entity_poly.pdbx_strand_id
1 'polypeptide(L)'
;MTPVRDTCLLTKSPVLWLNKTFLETALRTGYSAPTLNITKYDVKPAVGKGDNYTSDLYRVKVHTASGNVFHLIIKRELNGDDTLAELIRKSTAFLRETHMYSSTAVKLNSILQGALPGS
;
A
#
# COMPACT_ATOMS: atom_id res chain seq x y z
N MET A 1 -9.44 2.84 20.79
CA MET A 1 -9.25 3.79 19.66
C MET A 1 -10.59 3.96 18.96
N THR A 2 -11.13 5.18 18.96
CA THR A 2 -12.36 5.54 18.25
C THR A 2 -12.10 5.57 16.75
N PRO A 3 -13.01 5.06 15.89
CA PRO A 3 -12.83 5.10 14.45
C PRO A 3 -12.91 6.54 13.94
N VAL A 4 -11.86 6.99 13.26
CA VAL A 4 -11.80 8.30 12.60
C VAL A 4 -12.85 8.31 11.47
N ARG A 5 -13.79 9.26 11.51
CA ARG A 5 -14.81 9.42 10.47
C ARG A 5 -14.15 9.88 9.17
N ASP A 6 -14.34 9.10 8.11
CA ASP A 6 -13.82 9.42 6.79
C ASP A 6 -14.68 10.52 6.13
N THR A 7 -14.07 11.67 5.82
CA THR A 7 -14.75 12.86 5.26
C THR A 7 -14.71 12.89 3.72
N CYS A 8 -14.26 11.83 3.07
CA CYS A 8 -14.10 11.77 1.62
C CYS A 8 -15.45 11.46 0.92
N LEU A 9 -15.84 12.28 -0.07
CA LEU A 9 -17.18 12.29 -0.68
C LEU A 9 -17.53 11.03 -1.50
N LEU A 10 -16.54 10.17 -1.80
CA LEU A 10 -16.76 8.86 -2.41
C LEU A 10 -15.71 7.88 -1.86
N THR A 11 -16.10 7.12 -0.85
CA THR A 11 -15.29 6.02 -0.31
C THR A 11 -15.86 4.68 -0.75
N LYS A 12 -15.02 3.85 -1.37
CA LYS A 12 -15.28 2.42 -1.54
C LYS A 12 -14.06 1.70 -0.99
N SER A 13 -14.04 1.47 0.31
CA SER A 13 -13.02 0.65 0.96
C SER A 13 -13.66 -0.59 1.58
N PRO A 14 -13.20 -1.81 1.22
CA PRO A 14 -13.67 -3.03 1.86
C PRO A 14 -13.11 -3.20 3.27
N VAL A 15 -12.15 -2.37 3.71
CA VAL A 15 -11.48 -2.49 5.01
C VAL A 15 -11.34 -1.13 5.70
N LEU A 16 -11.61 -1.09 7.02
CA LEU A 16 -11.72 0.16 7.78
C LEU A 16 -10.40 0.91 8.00
N TRP A 17 -9.28 0.18 8.08
CA TRP A 17 -7.96 0.77 8.34
C TRP A 17 -7.40 1.49 7.11
N LEU A 18 -7.79 1.06 5.90
CA LEU A 18 -7.34 1.63 4.64
C LEU A 18 -8.27 2.77 4.23
N ASN A 19 -8.05 3.92 4.85
CA ASN A 19 -8.89 5.10 4.76
C ASN A 19 -8.08 6.36 4.39
N LYS A 20 -8.78 7.50 4.27
CA LYS A 20 -8.16 8.78 3.92
C LYS A 20 -6.98 9.14 4.84
N THR A 21 -7.12 8.99 6.16
CA THR A 21 -6.06 9.35 7.12
C THR A 21 -4.80 8.53 6.87
N PHE A 22 -4.93 7.21 6.74
CA PHE A 22 -3.77 6.36 6.44
C PHE A 22 -3.11 6.75 5.11
N LEU A 23 -3.90 6.90 4.05
CA LEU A 23 -3.40 7.22 2.71
C LEU A 23 -2.70 8.59 2.67
N GLU A 24 -3.27 9.60 3.32
CA GLU A 24 -2.64 10.92 3.42
C GLU A 24 -1.34 10.85 4.20
N THR A 25 -1.31 10.19 5.36
CA THR A 25 -0.08 10.02 6.13
C THR A 25 1.00 9.34 5.30
N ALA A 26 0.68 8.21 4.66
CA ALA A 26 1.63 7.46 3.84
C ALA A 26 2.17 8.30 2.67
N LEU A 27 1.30 8.98 1.91
CA LEU A 27 1.71 9.79 0.76
C LEU A 27 2.46 11.06 1.15
N ARG A 28 2.04 11.75 2.22
CA ARG A 28 2.74 12.95 2.74
C ARG A 28 4.15 12.60 3.16
N THR A 29 4.33 11.48 3.89
CA THR A 29 5.65 11.00 4.30
C THR A 29 6.48 10.54 3.10
N GLY A 30 5.93 9.69 2.23
CA GLY A 30 6.66 9.09 1.11
C GLY A 30 7.10 10.07 0.03
N TYR A 31 6.35 11.15 -0.19
CA TYR A 31 6.66 12.18 -1.20
C TYR A 31 7.12 13.51 -0.60
N SER A 32 7.36 13.58 0.72
CA SER A 32 7.70 14.82 1.42
C SER A 32 6.75 15.99 1.11
N ALA A 33 5.45 15.69 0.99
CA ALA A 33 4.43 16.62 0.53
C ALA A 33 3.39 16.92 1.64
N PRO A 34 3.72 17.73 2.67
CA PRO A 34 2.93 17.86 3.89
C PRO A 34 1.51 18.40 3.67
N THR A 35 1.28 19.14 2.59
CA THR A 35 0.00 19.74 2.23
C THR A 35 -0.88 18.87 1.32
N LEU A 36 -0.43 17.66 0.96
CA LEU A 36 -1.20 16.74 0.11
C LEU A 36 -2.56 16.45 0.77
N ASN A 37 -3.65 16.70 0.06
CA ASN A 37 -5.02 16.46 0.52
C ASN A 37 -5.75 15.54 -0.47
N ILE A 38 -6.30 14.44 0.03
CA ILE A 38 -7.03 13.45 -0.77
C ILE A 38 -8.51 13.86 -0.86
N THR A 39 -9.03 13.90 -2.08
CA THR A 39 -10.43 14.26 -2.36
C THR A 39 -11.30 13.05 -2.69
N LYS A 40 -10.68 11.96 -3.19
CA LYS A 40 -11.37 10.70 -3.50
C LYS A 40 -10.38 9.54 -3.50
N TYR A 41 -10.82 8.35 -3.07
CA TYR A 41 -10.06 7.13 -3.26
C TYR A 41 -10.96 5.90 -3.47
N ASP A 42 -10.46 4.92 -4.22
CA ASP A 42 -11.13 3.65 -4.54
C ASP A 42 -10.18 2.49 -4.20
N VAL A 43 -10.62 1.57 -3.36
CA VAL A 43 -9.83 0.42 -2.91
C VAL A 43 -10.47 -0.86 -3.43
N LYS A 44 -9.66 -1.71 -4.05
CA LYS A 44 -10.08 -3.04 -4.51
C LYS A 44 -9.05 -4.09 -4.10
N PRO A 45 -9.46 -5.34 -3.87
CA PRO A 45 -8.52 -6.45 -3.84
C PRO A 45 -7.65 -6.43 -5.11
N ALA A 46 -6.34 -6.60 -4.95
CA ALA A 46 -5.41 -6.59 -6.09
C ALA A 46 -5.40 -7.90 -6.86
N VAL A 47 -5.80 -9.00 -6.21
CA VAL A 47 -5.84 -10.37 -6.74
C VAL A 47 -7.17 -11.04 -6.39
N GLY A 48 -7.48 -12.14 -7.08
CA GLY A 48 -8.71 -12.91 -6.89
C GLY A 48 -8.81 -13.59 -5.52
N LYS A 49 -10.00 -14.09 -5.20
CA LYS A 49 -10.21 -14.90 -3.99
C LYS A 49 -9.42 -16.21 -4.14
N GLY A 50 -8.53 -16.48 -3.19
CA GLY A 50 -7.65 -17.66 -3.21
C GLY A 50 -6.20 -17.34 -3.60
N ASP A 51 -5.93 -16.20 -4.25
CA ASP A 51 -4.58 -15.84 -4.71
C ASP A 51 -3.77 -15.03 -3.67
N ASN A 52 -4.40 -14.67 -2.54
CA ASN A 52 -3.77 -13.95 -1.42
C ASN A 52 -3.11 -14.94 -0.44
N TYR A 53 -2.13 -15.72 -0.90
CA TYR A 53 -1.54 -16.79 -0.09
C TYR A 53 -0.66 -16.31 1.05
N THR A 54 0.03 -15.17 0.89
CA THR A 54 1.07 -14.73 1.84
C THR A 54 0.82 -13.35 2.44
N SER A 55 -0.18 -12.62 1.96
CA SER A 55 -0.45 -11.23 2.30
C SER A 55 -1.80 -10.78 1.76
N ASP A 56 -2.41 -9.77 2.37
CA ASP A 56 -3.51 -9.05 1.70
C ASP A 56 -2.92 -8.00 0.78
N LEU A 57 -3.35 -8.00 -0.49
CA LEU A 57 -2.98 -6.97 -1.46
C LEU A 57 -4.20 -6.17 -1.90
N TYR A 58 -4.03 -4.85 -1.90
CA TYR A 58 -5.03 -3.89 -2.35
C TYR A 58 -4.46 -3.03 -3.47
N ARG A 59 -5.27 -2.78 -4.49
CA ARG A 59 -5.02 -1.75 -5.49
C ARG A 59 -5.83 -0.52 -5.12
N VAL A 60 -5.15 0.61 -4.96
CA VAL A 60 -5.79 1.87 -4.56
C VAL A 60 -5.57 2.93 -5.62
N LYS A 61 -6.66 3.56 -6.07
CA LYS A 61 -6.61 4.77 -6.89
C LYS A 61 -6.94 5.97 -6.01
N VAL A 62 -6.04 6.94 -5.94
CA VAL A 62 -6.17 8.14 -5.10
C VAL A 62 -6.18 9.38 -5.97
N HIS A 63 -7.12 10.28 -5.71
CA HIS A 63 -7.21 11.61 -6.32
C HIS A 63 -6.91 12.68 -5.27
N THR A 64 -6.11 13.67 -5.62
CA THR A 64 -5.78 14.79 -4.73
C THR A 64 -6.47 16.08 -5.16
N ALA A 65 -6.53 17.05 -4.23
CA ALA A 65 -7.01 18.40 -4.51
C ALA A 65 -6.16 19.14 -5.55
N SER A 66 -4.88 18.76 -5.70
CA SER A 66 -3.97 19.31 -6.72
C SER A 66 -4.19 18.74 -8.13
N GLY A 67 -5.14 17.82 -8.31
CA GLY A 67 -5.42 17.17 -9.59
C GLY A 67 -4.56 15.93 -9.88
N ASN A 68 -3.65 15.55 -8.97
CA ASN A 68 -2.80 14.37 -9.16
C ASN A 68 -3.59 13.08 -8.93
N VAL A 69 -3.19 12.02 -9.64
CA VAL A 69 -3.76 10.68 -9.49
C VAL A 69 -2.65 9.70 -9.16
N PHE A 70 -2.76 9.03 -8.02
CA PHE A 70 -1.83 7.97 -7.60
C PHE A 70 -2.46 6.59 -7.81
N HIS A 71 -1.67 5.67 -8.34
CA HIS A 71 -2.01 4.26 -8.48
C HIS A 71 -1.10 3.46 -7.55
N LEU A 72 -1.65 2.95 -6.46
CA LEU A 72 -0.90 2.29 -5.40
C LEU A 72 -1.19 0.80 -5.36
N ILE A 73 -0.17 0.01 -5.04
CA ILE A 73 -0.33 -1.33 -4.50
C ILE A 73 0.01 -1.24 -3.01
N ILE A 74 -0.94 -1.65 -2.17
CA ILE A 74 -0.76 -1.70 -0.73
C ILE A 74 -0.76 -3.16 -0.34
N LYS A 75 0.35 -3.59 0.23
CA LYS A 75 0.56 -4.95 0.69
C LYS A 75 0.69 -4.94 2.21
N ARG A 76 0.02 -5.87 2.87
CA ARG A 76 0.11 -6.08 4.32
C ARG A 76 0.24 -7.55 4.63
N GLU A 77 0.76 -7.84 5.80
CA GLU A 77 0.76 -9.19 6.34
C GLU A 77 -0.67 -9.75 6.39
N LEU A 78 -0.78 -11.07 6.17
CA LEU A 78 -2.05 -11.78 6.14
C LEU A 78 -2.72 -11.67 7.52
N ASN A 79 -3.92 -11.11 7.54
CA ASN A 79 -4.70 -10.90 8.75
C ASN A 79 -5.83 -11.93 8.82
N GLY A 80 -5.50 -13.13 9.29
CA GLY A 80 -6.46 -14.20 9.51
C GLY A 80 -6.06 -15.09 10.68
N ASP A 81 -7.04 -15.75 11.30
CA ASP A 81 -6.83 -16.69 12.41
C ASP A 81 -6.64 -18.14 11.92
N ASP A 82 -6.42 -18.33 10.61
CA ASP A 82 -6.17 -19.65 10.05
C ASP A 82 -4.72 -20.12 10.28
N THR A 83 -4.54 -21.43 10.26
CA THR A 83 -3.24 -22.08 10.51
C THR A 83 -2.18 -21.63 9.50
N LEU A 84 -2.58 -21.25 8.28
CA LEU A 84 -1.68 -20.78 7.24
C LEU A 84 -1.15 -19.38 7.56
N ALA A 85 -2.02 -18.45 7.95
CA ALA A 85 -1.64 -17.09 8.37
C ALA A 85 -0.72 -17.14 9.59
N GLU A 86 -1.01 -18.02 10.56
CA GLU A 86 -0.14 -18.21 11.71
C GLU A 86 1.25 -18.74 11.31
N LEU A 87 1.31 -19.72 10.40
CA LEU A 87 2.56 -20.27 9.89
C LEU A 87 3.37 -19.21 9.12
N ILE A 88 2.72 -18.41 8.29
CA ILE A 88 3.37 -17.36 7.50
C ILE A 88 3.88 -16.24 8.41
N ARG A 89 3.14 -15.85 9.44
CA ARG A 89 3.58 -14.88 10.45
C ARG A 89 4.75 -15.39 11.29
N LYS A 90 4.78 -16.70 11.59
CA LYS A 90 5.93 -17.36 12.23
C LYS A 90 7.13 -17.48 11.30
N SER A 91 6.94 -17.31 9.99
CA SER A 91 8.01 -17.33 9.00
C SER A 91 8.65 -15.95 8.83
N THR A 92 9.82 -15.92 8.19
CA THR A 92 10.49 -14.66 7.79
C THR A 92 10.06 -14.16 6.40
N ALA A 93 9.00 -14.72 5.80
CA ALA A 93 8.59 -14.39 4.43
C ALA A 93 8.25 -12.91 4.26
N PHE A 94 7.37 -12.36 5.10
CA PHE A 94 6.97 -10.95 5.03
C PHE A 94 8.13 -9.98 5.34
N LEU A 95 8.99 -10.35 6.30
CA LEU A 95 10.19 -9.57 6.64
C LEU A 95 11.19 -9.51 5.47
N ARG A 96 11.46 -10.66 4.83
CA ARG A 96 12.33 -10.72 3.65
C ARG A 96 11.76 -9.91 2.48
N GLU A 97 10.46 -9.95 2.31
CA GLU A 97 9.79 -9.13 1.29
C GLU A 97 9.91 -7.63 1.58
N THR A 98 9.69 -7.19 2.83
CA THR A 98 9.86 -5.79 3.22
C THR A 98 11.31 -5.34 2.98
N HIS A 99 12.28 -6.20 3.33
CA HIS A 99 13.70 -5.96 3.05
C HIS A 99 14.01 -5.89 1.55
N MET A 100 13.33 -6.70 0.72
CA MET A 100 13.47 -6.65 -0.73
C MET A 100 13.08 -5.26 -1.28
N TYR A 101 11.92 -4.73 -0.88
CA TYR A 101 11.49 -3.40 -1.32
C TYR A 101 12.38 -2.26 -0.80
N SER A 102 12.88 -2.35 0.43
CA SER A 102 13.69 -1.27 1.01
C SER A 102 15.16 -1.27 0.56
N SER A 103 15.70 -2.42 0.15
CA SER A 103 17.12 -2.54 -0.17
C SER A 103 17.39 -3.06 -1.59
N THR A 104 16.75 -4.17 -1.97
CA THR A 104 17.09 -4.90 -3.20
C THR A 104 16.54 -4.18 -4.41
N ALA A 105 15.26 -3.76 -4.36
CA ALA A 105 14.64 -2.97 -5.43
C ALA A 105 15.38 -1.64 -5.65
N VAL A 106 15.81 -0.98 -4.58
CA VAL A 106 16.61 0.26 -4.66
C VAL A 106 17.94 0.01 -5.37
N LYS A 107 18.68 -1.03 -4.98
CA LYS A 107 19.95 -1.40 -5.62
C LYS A 107 19.76 -1.76 -7.10
N LEU A 108 18.72 -2.51 -7.43
CA LEU A 108 18.37 -2.85 -8.81
C LEU A 108 18.10 -1.57 -9.63
N ASN A 109 17.30 -0.65 -9.10
CA ASN A 109 17.05 0.63 -9.76
C ASN A 109 18.35 1.42 -10.00
N SER A 110 19.26 1.48 -9.01
CA SER A 110 20.56 2.14 -9.17
C SER A 110 21.43 1.51 -10.27
N ILE A 111 21.45 0.18 -10.37
CA ILE A 111 22.18 -0.53 -11.44
C ILE A 111 21.56 -0.21 -12.80
N LEU A 112 20.24 -0.25 -12.91
CA LEU A 112 19.53 0.06 -14.16
C LEU A 112 19.76 1.50 -14.59
N GLN A 113 19.69 2.48 -13.69
CA GLN A 113 19.99 3.88 -14.00
C GLN A 113 21.45 4.09 -14.41
N GLY A 114 22.39 3.33 -13.85
CA GLY A 114 23.79 3.36 -14.26
C GLY A 114 24.03 2.77 -15.65
N ALA A 115 23.28 1.72 -16.01
CA ALA A 115 23.38 1.08 -17.32
C ALA A 115 22.61 1.82 -18.42
N LEU A 116 21.46 2.41 -18.07
CA LEU A 116 20.53 3.12 -18.96
C LEU A 116 19.99 4.37 -18.24
N PRO A 117 20.72 5.50 -18.26
CA PRO A 117 20.30 6.72 -17.58
C PRO A 117 19.01 7.28 -18.19
N GLY A 118 17.99 7.50 -17.37
CA GLY A 118 16.75 8.19 -17.78
C GLY A 118 15.60 7.30 -18.28
N SER A 119 15.73 5.97 -18.16
CA SER A 119 14.60 5.03 -18.28
C SER A 119 13.73 5.00 -17.03
#